data_AF-A0A821SVF0-F1
#
_entry.id   AF-A0A821SVF0-F1
#
_cell.length_a   1.000
_cell.length_b   1.000
_cell.length_c   1.000
_cell.angle_alpha   90.00
_cell.angle_beta   90.00
_cell.angle_gamma   90.00
#
_symmetry.space_group_name_H-M   'P 1'
#
loop_
_entity.id
_entity.type
_entity.pdbx_description
1 polymer ?
#
loop_
_entity_poly.entity_id
_entity_poly.type
_entity_poly.pdbx_seq_one_letter_code
_entity_poly.pdbx_strand_id
1 'polypeptide(L)'
;MTEDNLEQLVPDLLNASWSSNSIIKITDIFEKQNSQTISAFISVSLNSVLAIEHWAWQMLSKDSNSWINIDSCAQVFHILHSFNMKLISHNDEIQADTKISLLIPSNITWIDGLLEQIESSSDTFLTLAGLWIETLSHLAHQLPDIVFTPTM
;
A
#
# COMPACT_ATOMS: atom_id res chain seq x y z
N MET A 1 -14.44 23.80 -5.56
CA MET A 1 -13.16 23.10 -5.40
C MET A 1 -13.37 21.71 -5.93
N THR A 2 -12.69 21.34 -7.01
CA THR A 2 -12.73 19.97 -7.55
C THR A 2 -12.16 19.03 -6.49
N GLU A 3 -12.98 18.11 -5.99
CA GLU A 3 -12.47 16.96 -5.26
C GLU A 3 -11.50 16.22 -6.18
N ASP A 4 -10.22 16.28 -5.87
CA ASP A 4 -9.21 15.48 -6.55
C ASP A 4 -9.56 14.00 -6.29
N ASN A 5 -10.17 13.35 -7.28
CA ASN A 5 -10.54 11.94 -7.21
C ASN A 5 -9.27 11.09 -7.40
N LEU A 6 -9.03 10.16 -6.48
CA LEU A 6 -7.89 9.24 -6.53
C LEU A 6 -7.78 8.53 -7.89
N GLU A 7 -8.92 8.19 -8.50
CA GLU A 7 -9.00 7.55 -9.83
C GLU A 7 -8.26 8.33 -10.93
N GLN A 8 -8.23 9.66 -10.84
CA GLN A 8 -7.56 10.51 -11.84
C GLN A 8 -6.04 10.54 -11.65
N LEU A 9 -5.55 10.20 -10.46
CA LEU A 9 -4.13 10.26 -10.08
C LEU A 9 -3.43 8.90 -10.24
N VAL A 10 -4.18 7.79 -10.21
CA VAL A 10 -3.65 6.43 -10.36
C VAL A 10 -2.84 6.26 -11.64
N PRO A 11 -3.27 6.69 -12.84
CA PRO A 11 -2.51 6.49 -14.06
C PRO A 11 -1.12 7.15 -14.03
N ASP A 12 -1.01 8.35 -13.45
CA ASP A 12 0.26 9.06 -13.33
C ASP A 12 1.24 8.32 -12.41
N LEU A 13 0.73 7.71 -11.35
CA LEU A 13 1.49 6.91 -10.41
C LEU A 13 1.96 5.59 -11.04
N LEU A 14 1.07 4.91 -11.76
CA LEU A 14 1.38 3.62 -12.41
C LEU A 14 2.37 3.76 -13.57
N ASN A 15 2.37 4.90 -14.28
CA ASN A 15 3.28 5.15 -15.39
C ASN A 15 4.66 5.66 -14.94
N ALA A 16 4.92 5.70 -13.62
CA ALA A 16 6.14 6.25 -13.03
C ALA A 16 6.43 7.70 -13.46
N SER A 17 5.41 8.44 -13.88
CA SER A 17 5.46 9.88 -14.14
C SER A 17 5.25 10.63 -12.83
N TRP A 18 6.15 10.38 -11.87
CA TRP A 18 6.20 10.90 -10.50
C TRP A 18 6.30 12.43 -10.45
N SER A 19 5.23 13.13 -10.84
CA SER A 19 5.16 14.56 -10.60
C SER A 19 5.02 14.80 -9.10
N SER A 20 5.82 15.71 -8.55
CA SER A 20 5.71 16.09 -7.13
C SER A 20 4.28 16.48 -6.76
N ASN A 21 3.53 17.05 -7.70
CA ASN A 21 2.14 17.44 -7.53
C ASN A 21 1.19 16.23 -7.37
N SER A 22 1.33 15.18 -8.19
CA SER A 22 0.49 13.98 -8.09
C SER A 22 0.73 13.25 -6.76
N ILE A 23 1.99 13.23 -6.31
CA ILE A 23 2.36 12.64 -5.02
C ILE A 23 1.75 13.42 -3.85
N ILE A 24 1.90 14.75 -3.84
CA ILE A 24 1.29 15.60 -2.80
C ILE A 24 -0.22 15.38 -2.73
N LYS A 25 -0.91 15.29 -3.88
CA LYS A 25 -2.36 15.07 -3.90
C LYS A 25 -2.74 13.69 -3.35
N ILE A 26 -1.99 12.65 -3.70
CA ILE A 26 -2.21 11.30 -3.18
C ILE A 26 -1.98 11.27 -1.67
N THR A 27 -0.90 11.90 -1.21
CA THR A 27 -0.62 12.13 0.20
C THR A 27 -1.80 12.76 0.91
N ASP A 28 -2.27 13.91 0.41
CA ASP A 28 -3.38 14.65 1.00
C ASP A 28 -4.67 13.80 1.07
N ILE A 29 -4.94 12.98 0.05
CA ILE A 29 -6.12 12.11 0.01
C ILE A 29 -6.04 11.06 1.12
N PHE A 30 -4.92 10.35 1.25
CA PHE A 30 -4.75 9.29 2.24
C PHE A 30 -4.63 9.82 3.67
N GLU A 31 -3.96 10.96 3.88
CA GLU A 31 -3.81 11.57 5.21
C GLU A 31 -5.14 12.06 5.78
N LYS A 32 -6.03 12.59 4.94
CA LYS A 32 -7.38 13.01 5.34
C LYS A 32 -8.24 11.86 5.84
N GLN A 33 -7.92 10.62 5.46
CA GLN A 33 -8.68 9.47 5.91
C GLN A 33 -8.46 9.23 7.40
N ASN A 34 -9.57 9.11 8.12
CA ASN A 34 -9.63 8.81 9.53
C ASN A 34 -10.73 7.78 9.79
N SER A 35 -10.94 7.45 11.07
CA SER A 35 -11.92 6.45 11.47
C SER A 35 -13.33 6.67 10.92
N GLN A 36 -13.74 7.94 10.76
CA GLN A 36 -15.09 8.26 10.31
C GLN A 36 -15.25 8.21 8.79
N THR A 37 -14.17 8.29 8.02
CA THR A 37 -14.22 8.46 6.56
C THR A 37 -13.68 7.27 5.79
N ILE A 38 -12.83 6.44 6.41
CA ILE A 38 -12.09 5.39 5.72
C ILE A 38 -13.00 4.33 5.08
N SER A 39 -14.10 3.94 5.74
CA SER A 39 -15.04 2.96 5.21
C SER A 39 -15.76 3.46 3.94
N ALA A 40 -16.24 4.71 3.98
CA ALA A 40 -16.86 5.37 2.83
C ALA A 40 -15.85 5.55 1.68
N PHE A 41 -14.62 5.95 2.01
CA PHE A 41 -13.55 6.11 1.04
C PHE A 41 -13.19 4.79 0.35
N ILE A 42 -12.99 3.71 1.09
CA ILE A 42 -12.73 2.38 0.52
C ILE A 42 -13.89 1.93 -0.37
N SER A 43 -15.13 2.16 0.04
CA SER A 43 -16.30 1.77 -0.75
C SER A 43 -16.36 2.46 -2.13
N VAL A 44 -15.87 3.70 -2.23
CA VAL A 44 -15.87 4.47 -3.49
C VAL A 44 -14.58 4.25 -4.29
N SER A 45 -13.44 4.11 -3.62
CA SER A 45 -12.11 4.13 -4.25
C SER A 45 -11.38 2.78 -4.21
N LEU A 46 -12.08 1.67 -3.92
CA LEU A 46 -11.50 0.35 -3.73
C LEU A 46 -10.48 -0.03 -4.82
N ASN A 47 -10.88 0.10 -6.08
CA ASN A 47 -10.02 -0.28 -7.22
C ASN A 47 -8.77 0.59 -7.33
N SER A 48 -8.89 1.88 -7.03
CA SER A 48 -7.77 2.82 -7.04
C SER A 48 -6.79 2.55 -5.91
N VAL A 49 -7.30 2.27 -4.71
CA VAL A 49 -6.46 1.86 -3.57
C VAL A 49 -5.76 0.54 -3.88
N LEU A 50 -6.49 -0.45 -4.40
CA LEU A 50 -5.92 -1.74 -4.80
C LEU A 50 -4.82 -1.58 -5.85
N ALA A 51 -5.02 -0.71 -6.85
CA ALA A 51 -4.01 -0.44 -7.88
C ALA A 51 -2.74 0.17 -7.29
N ILE A 52 -2.88 1.07 -6.31
CA ILE A 52 -1.73 1.70 -5.63
C ILE A 52 -1.01 0.69 -4.72
N GLU A 53 -1.74 -0.16 -3.99
CA GLU A 53 -1.14 -1.21 -3.17
C GLU A 53 -0.39 -2.24 -4.03
N HIS A 54 -0.99 -2.67 -5.15
CA HIS A 54 -0.30 -3.53 -6.12
C HIS A 54 0.96 -2.87 -6.70
N TRP A 55 0.90 -1.58 -6.99
CA TRP A 55 2.07 -0.84 -7.42
C TRP A 55 3.17 -0.83 -6.34
N ALA A 56 2.83 -0.58 -5.07
CA ALA A 56 3.80 -0.57 -3.99
C ALA A 56 4.49 -1.94 -3.83
N TRP A 57 3.72 -3.02 -3.88
CA TRP A 57 4.25 -4.39 -3.90
C TRP A 57 5.18 -4.66 -5.09
N GLN A 58 4.80 -4.21 -6.29
CA GLN A 58 5.65 -4.35 -7.47
C GLN A 58 6.97 -3.60 -7.33
N MET A 59 6.95 -2.41 -6.76
CA MET A 59 8.16 -1.61 -6.55
C MET A 59 9.09 -2.27 -5.54
N LEU A 60 8.54 -2.79 -4.44
CA LEU A 60 9.29 -3.55 -3.44
C LEU A 60 9.89 -4.85 -3.99
N SER A 61 9.28 -5.42 -5.04
CA SER A 61 9.78 -6.64 -5.69
C SER A 61 10.86 -6.41 -6.75
N LYS A 62 11.10 -5.16 -7.17
CA LYS A 62 12.05 -4.80 -8.23
C LYS A 62 13.23 -3.99 -7.71
N ASP A 63 14.38 -4.12 -8.37
CA ASP A 63 15.63 -3.45 -8.01
C ASP A 63 15.44 -1.99 -7.55
N SER A 64 15.70 -1.78 -6.26
CA SER A 64 15.46 -0.55 -5.53
C SER A 64 16.37 0.61 -5.96
N ASN A 65 17.53 0.33 -6.56
CA ASN A 65 18.52 1.34 -6.95
C ASN A 65 17.96 2.44 -7.84
N SER A 66 16.92 2.14 -8.63
CA SER A 66 16.31 3.07 -9.59
C SER A 66 15.33 4.07 -8.96
N TRP A 67 14.78 3.80 -7.78
CA TRP A 67 13.68 4.58 -7.21
C TRP A 67 13.86 4.95 -5.73
N ILE A 68 14.71 4.23 -4.99
CA ILE A 68 14.85 4.39 -3.53
C ILE A 68 15.37 5.77 -3.11
N ASN A 69 16.11 6.45 -3.99
CA ASN A 69 16.68 7.77 -3.74
C ASN A 69 15.75 8.93 -4.16
N ILE A 70 14.54 8.62 -4.65
CA ILE A 70 13.54 9.63 -4.97
C ILE A 70 12.76 9.89 -3.68
N ASP A 71 13.01 11.03 -3.02
CA ASP A 71 12.41 11.40 -1.73
C ASP A 71 10.88 11.22 -1.72
N SER A 72 10.25 11.62 -2.82
CA SER A 72 8.81 11.57 -2.96
C SER A 72 8.27 10.14 -3.08
N CYS A 73 9.09 9.17 -3.49
CA CYS A 73 8.73 7.76 -3.48
C CYS A 73 8.67 7.22 -2.06
N ALA A 74 9.72 7.46 -1.26
CA ALA A 74 9.76 7.02 0.15
C ALA A 74 8.58 7.60 0.95
N GLN A 75 8.23 8.86 0.70
CA GLN A 75 7.08 9.50 1.33
C GLN A 75 5.77 8.73 1.04
N VAL A 76 5.54 8.31 -0.20
CA VAL A 76 4.35 7.52 -0.57
C VAL A 76 4.29 6.21 0.20
N PHE A 77 5.40 5.49 0.32
CA PHE A 77 5.45 4.24 1.11
C PHE A 77 5.03 4.46 2.57
N HIS A 78 5.53 5.52 3.21
CA HIS A 78 5.15 5.83 4.59
C HIS A 78 3.67 6.18 4.74
N ILE A 79 3.10 6.92 3.79
CA ILE A 79 1.68 7.31 3.84
C ILE A 79 0.77 6.11 3.62
N LEU A 80 1.10 5.25 2.64
CA LEU A 80 0.37 4.01 2.40
C LEU A 80 0.41 3.12 3.63
N HIS A 81 1.58 2.95 4.25
CA HIS A 81 1.68 2.20 5.50
C HIS A 81 0.78 2.79 6.60
N SER A 82 0.82 4.12 6.81
CA SER A 82 -0.04 4.80 7.79
C SER A 82 -1.53 4.59 7.50
N PHE A 83 -1.92 4.68 6.23
CA PHE A 83 -3.28 4.39 5.78
C PHE A 83 -3.66 2.93 6.03
N ASN A 84 -2.78 1.99 5.73
CA ASN A 84 -3.00 0.56 5.93
C ASN A 84 -3.17 0.21 7.41
N MET A 85 -2.42 0.87 8.30
CA MET A 85 -2.59 0.73 9.74
C MET A 85 -3.95 1.24 10.23
N LYS A 86 -4.43 2.38 9.68
CA LYS A 86 -5.80 2.86 9.94
C LYS A 86 -6.86 1.90 9.41
N LEU A 87 -6.64 1.34 8.21
CA LEU A 87 -7.53 0.36 7.59
C LEU A 87 -7.65 -0.91 8.44
N ILE A 88 -6.52 -1.45 8.88
CA ILE A 88 -6.46 -2.63 9.75
C ILE A 88 -7.26 -2.34 11.02
N SER A 89 -6.95 -1.27 11.75
CA SER A 89 -7.63 -0.92 13.00
C SER A 89 -9.15 -0.66 12.90
N HIS A 90 -9.71 -0.47 11.69
CA HIS A 90 -11.15 -0.31 11.45
C HIS A 90 -11.90 -1.64 11.31
N ASN A 91 -12.11 -2.36 12.41
CA ASN A 91 -12.65 -3.73 12.39
C ASN A 91 -14.15 -3.87 12.12
N ASP A 92 -14.96 -2.88 12.50
CA ASP A 92 -16.42 -3.08 12.52
C ASP A 92 -17.11 -2.72 11.19
N GLU A 93 -16.47 -1.92 10.34
CA GLU A 93 -17.10 -1.36 9.14
C GLU A 93 -16.53 -1.90 7.82
N ILE A 94 -15.31 -2.44 7.82
CA ILE A 94 -14.65 -2.94 6.61
C ILE A 94 -14.43 -4.44 6.78
N GLN A 95 -15.04 -5.22 5.88
CA GLN A 95 -14.95 -6.68 5.91
C GLN A 95 -13.50 -7.16 5.81
N ALA A 96 -13.20 -8.25 6.53
CA ALA A 96 -11.87 -8.86 6.55
C ALA A 96 -11.38 -9.20 5.13
N ASP A 97 -12.23 -9.79 4.29
CA ASP A 97 -11.90 -10.14 2.90
C ASP A 97 -11.44 -8.92 2.08
N THR A 98 -12.08 -7.76 2.29
CA THR A 98 -11.65 -6.51 1.65
C THR A 98 -10.26 -6.10 2.10
N LYS A 99 -9.97 -6.17 3.41
CA LYS A 99 -8.64 -5.84 3.96
C LYS A 99 -7.57 -6.79 3.41
N ILE A 100 -7.84 -8.10 3.39
CA ILE A 100 -6.95 -9.11 2.82
C ILE A 100 -6.67 -8.79 1.35
N SER A 101 -7.73 -8.56 0.56
CA SER A 101 -7.59 -8.31 -0.88
C SER A 101 -6.80 -7.04 -1.20
N LEU A 102 -6.84 -6.04 -0.31
CA LEU A 102 -6.09 -4.79 -0.45
C LEU A 102 -4.63 -4.95 -0.06
N LEU A 103 -4.37 -5.61 1.07
CA LEU A 103 -3.06 -5.58 1.73
C LEU A 103 -2.16 -6.75 1.35
N ILE A 104 -2.75 -7.89 1.00
CA ILE A 104 -2.01 -9.08 0.57
C ILE A 104 -1.97 -9.08 -0.96
N PRO A 105 -0.78 -9.13 -1.57
CA PRO A 105 -0.68 -9.09 -3.01
C PRO A 105 -1.26 -10.35 -3.61
N SER A 106 -2.03 -10.19 -4.68
CA SER A 106 -2.55 -11.32 -5.45
C SER A 106 -1.47 -12.14 -6.16
N ASN A 107 -0.27 -11.56 -6.33
CA ASN A 107 0.86 -12.20 -6.97
C ASN A 107 1.99 -12.49 -5.98
N ILE A 108 2.18 -13.78 -5.65
CA ILE A 108 3.21 -14.24 -4.72
C ILE A 108 4.63 -13.87 -5.15
N THR A 109 4.89 -13.72 -6.46
CA THR A 109 6.23 -13.38 -6.95
C THR A 109 6.70 -12.00 -6.47
N TRP A 110 5.77 -11.12 -6.05
CA TRP A 110 6.15 -9.82 -5.47
C TRP A 110 6.69 -9.97 -4.06
N ILE A 111 6.17 -10.93 -3.28
CA ILE A 111 6.70 -11.26 -1.96
C ILE A 111 8.08 -11.90 -2.12
N ASP A 112 8.22 -12.86 -3.04
CA ASP A 112 9.50 -13.50 -3.32
C ASP A 112 10.57 -12.46 -3.71
N GLY A 113 10.24 -11.55 -4.64
CA GLY A 113 11.16 -10.48 -5.05
C GLY A 113 11.50 -9.48 -3.93
N LEU A 114 10.57 -9.19 -3.01
CA LEU A 114 10.87 -8.40 -1.82
C LEU A 114 11.86 -9.14 -0.92
N LEU A 115 11.66 -10.43 -0.68
CA LEU A 115 12.54 -11.24 0.16
C LEU A 115 13.95 -11.35 -0.44
N GLU A 116 14.05 -11.57 -1.75
CA GLU A 116 15.33 -11.57 -2.47
C GLU A 116 16.07 -10.23 -2.34
N GLN A 117 15.34 -9.11 -2.41
CA GLN A 117 15.98 -7.81 -2.26
C GLN A 117 16.45 -7.53 -0.84
N ILE A 118 15.75 -8.00 0.19
CA ILE A 118 16.15 -7.78 1.59
C ILE A 118 17.58 -8.28 1.85
N GLU A 119 18.01 -9.35 1.18
CA GLU A 119 19.35 -9.93 1.39
C GLU A 119 20.50 -9.02 0.90
N SER A 120 20.24 -8.11 -0.04
CA SER A 120 21.27 -7.37 -0.77
C SER A 120 21.06 -5.86 -0.87
N SER A 121 20.04 -5.32 -0.20
CA SER A 121 19.61 -3.93 -0.34
C SER A 121 20.17 -2.97 0.72
N SER A 122 19.92 -1.68 0.50
CA SER A 122 20.28 -0.59 1.42
C SER A 122 19.39 -0.54 2.66
N ASP A 123 19.88 0.09 3.73
CA ASP A 123 19.11 0.34 4.96
C ASP A 123 17.78 1.08 4.70
N THR A 124 17.76 1.98 3.71
CA THR A 124 16.54 2.70 3.31
C THR A 124 15.51 1.74 2.75
N PHE A 125 15.91 0.82 1.86
CA PHE A 125 15.00 -0.20 1.35
C PHE A 125 14.50 -1.11 2.47
N LEU A 126 15.40 -1.56 3.35
CA LEU A 126 15.02 -2.39 4.51
C LEU A 126 13.98 -1.68 5.39
N THR A 127 14.12 -0.37 5.58
CA THR A 127 13.14 0.45 6.30
C THR A 127 11.77 0.41 5.61
N LEU A 128 11.72 0.62 4.29
CA LEU A 128 10.45 0.61 3.54
C LEU A 128 9.82 -0.78 3.46
N ALA A 129 10.61 -1.83 3.22
CA ALA A 129 10.14 -3.21 3.22
C ALA A 129 9.60 -3.61 4.61
N GLY A 130 10.26 -3.14 5.67
CA GLY A 130 9.83 -3.32 7.06
C GLY A 130 8.41 -2.80 7.31
N LEU A 131 8.00 -1.69 6.69
CA LEU A 131 6.64 -1.16 6.82
C LEU A 131 5.58 -2.14 6.31
N TRP A 132 5.85 -2.82 5.19
CA TRP A 132 4.90 -3.80 4.64
C TRP A 132 4.87 -5.09 5.46
N ILE A 133 6.03 -5.54 5.96
CA ILE A 133 6.10 -6.68 6.89
C ILE A 133 5.33 -6.37 8.18
N GLU A 134 5.47 -5.15 8.71
CA GLU A 134 4.72 -4.69 9.88
C GLU A 134 3.22 -4.66 9.60
N THR A 135 2.79 -4.11 8.47
CA THR A 135 1.38 -4.13 8.04
C THR A 135 0.82 -5.55 7.98
N LEU A 136 1.55 -6.49 7.38
CA LEU A 136 1.13 -7.90 7.31
C LEU A 136 1.07 -8.56 8.69
N SER A 137 2.02 -8.27 9.56
CA SER A 137 2.04 -8.76 10.94
C SER A 137 0.80 -8.28 11.72
N HIS A 138 0.46 -7.00 11.59
CA HIS A 138 -0.73 -6.43 12.20
C HIS A 138 -2.03 -7.03 11.65
N LEU A 139 -2.09 -7.25 10.34
CA LEU A 139 -3.24 -7.89 9.70
C LEU A 139 -3.44 -9.32 10.22
N ALA A 140 -2.36 -10.11 10.27
CA ALA A 140 -2.39 -11.48 10.78
C ALA A 140 -2.79 -11.55 12.26
N HIS A 141 -2.33 -10.59 13.07
CA HIS A 141 -2.71 -10.52 14.49
C HIS A 141 -4.20 -10.24 14.68
N GLN A 142 -4.80 -9.38 13.85
CA GLN A 142 -6.21 -9.03 13.95
C GLN A 142 -7.16 -10.08 13.38
N LEU A 143 -6.66 -10.96 12.51
CA LEU A 143 -7.46 -11.96 11.83
C LEU A 143 -6.93 -13.38 12.09
N PRO A 144 -6.91 -13.84 13.36
CA PRO A 144 -6.30 -15.11 13.74
C PRO A 144 -7.01 -16.34 13.15
N ASP A 145 -8.28 -16.20 12.76
CA ASP A 145 -9.11 -17.28 12.23
C ASP A 145 -9.05 -17.41 10.70
N ILE A 146 -8.29 -16.54 10.00
CA ILE A 146 -8.06 -16.73 8.58
C ILE A 146 -7.10 -17.90 8.41
N VAL A 147 -7.67 -19.05 8.10
CA VAL A 147 -6.91 -20.16 7.53
C VAL A 147 -6.53 -19.73 6.11
N PHE A 148 -5.29 -19.26 5.93
CA PHE A 148 -4.67 -19.16 4.62
C PHE A 148 -4.53 -20.56 4.05
N THR A 149 -5.61 -21.07 3.46
CA THR A 149 -5.55 -22.31 2.71
C THR A 149 -4.84 -22.01 1.39
N PRO A 150 -3.72 -22.68 1.08
CA PRO A 150 -3.13 -22.54 -0.23
C PRO A 150 -4.13 -23.12 -1.23
N THR A 151 -4.66 -22.28 -2.12
CA THR A 151 -5.32 -22.77 -3.33
C THR A 151 -4.24 -23.37 -4.22
N MET A 152 -4.24 -24.70 -4.29
CA MET A 152 -3.45 -25.49 -5.24
C MET A 152 -3.86 -25.23 -6.69
#